data_AF-A0A7Y9NLB9-F1
#
_entry.id   AF-A0A7Y9NLB9-F1
#
_cell.length_a   1.000
_cell.length_b   1.000
_cell.length_c   1.000
_cell.angle_alpha   90.00
_cell.angle_beta   90.00
_cell.angle_gamma   90.00
#
_symmetry.space_group_name_H-M   'P 1'
#
loop_
_entity.id
_entity.type
_entity.pdbx_description
1 polymer ?
#
loop_
_entity_poly.entity_id
_entity_poly.type
_entity_poly.pdbx_seq_one_letter_code
_entity_poly.pdbx_strand_id
1 'polypeptide(L)'
;MSAAEQQSRALAFLRISIGLLFLILAEYKLTSTKFIWGGMAQDIGGFLKEGSYAFIRPLLKNIILPHAVFFGAVVAISELLIALSLLAGVLVRWASLGGLTMVLLFLFSSNYPGPNSPFWLFFGASLENSVLALCFIAFLISPPPQRWIPRRPKQ
;
A
#
# COMPACT_ATOMS: atom_id res chain seq x y z
N MET A 1 7.23 19.07 -25.95
CA MET A 1 7.42 18.09 -24.85
C MET A 1 7.36 16.72 -25.47
N SER A 2 8.38 15.89 -25.29
CA SER A 2 8.38 14.54 -25.87
C SER A 2 7.42 13.63 -25.11
N ALA A 3 6.89 12.58 -25.75
CA ALA A 3 6.00 11.62 -25.10
C ALA A 3 6.64 11.00 -23.84
N ALA A 4 7.96 10.77 -23.86
CA ALA A 4 8.73 10.24 -22.73
C ALA A 4 8.79 11.21 -21.53
N GLU A 5 8.91 12.51 -21.78
CA GLU A 5 8.88 13.54 -20.72
C GLU A 5 7.50 13.60 -20.07
N GLN A 6 6.43 13.50 -20.87
CA GLN A 6 5.06 13.52 -20.38
C GLN A 6 4.75 12.29 -19.51
N GLN A 7 5.18 11.11 -19.95
CA GLN A 7 5.07 9.86 -19.17
C GLN A 7 5.85 9.95 -17.85
N SER A 8 7.07 10.50 -17.89
CA SER A 8 7.89 10.67 -16.68
C SER A 8 7.25 11.63 -15.68
N ARG A 9 6.68 12.74 -16.15
CA ARG A 9 5.95 13.70 -15.29
C ARG A 9 4.68 13.09 -14.71
N ALA A 10 3.92 12.32 -15.50
CA ALA A 10 2.73 11.64 -15.03
C ALA A 10 3.05 10.61 -13.93
N LEU A 11 4.10 9.81 -14.12
CA LEU A 11 4.55 8.85 -13.11
C LEU A 11 5.05 9.54 -11.84
N ALA A 12 5.80 10.64 -11.99
CA ALA A 12 6.28 11.43 -10.85
C ALA A 12 5.12 12.05 -10.06
N PHE A 13 4.09 12.56 -10.74
CA PHE A 13 2.88 13.07 -10.12
C PHE A 13 2.12 11.97 -9.39
N LEU A 14 1.88 10.83 -10.04
CA LEU A 14 1.21 9.68 -9.43
C LEU A 14 1.95 9.23 -8.15
N ARG A 15 3.27 9.10 -8.22
CA ARG A 15 4.12 8.75 -7.07
C ARG A 15 3.94 9.72 -5.91
N ILE A 16 3.96 11.02 -6.16
CA ILE A 16 3.78 12.06 -5.13
C ILE A 16 2.37 11.96 -4.53
N SER A 17 1.33 11.82 -5.37
CA SER A 17 -0.05 11.69 -4.91
C SER A 17 -0.25 10.47 -4.01
N ILE A 18 0.27 9.30 -4.40
CA ILE A 18 0.21 8.09 -3.56
C ILE A 18 1.03 8.29 -2.27
N GLY A 19 2.21 8.91 -2.37
CA GLY A 19 3.03 9.24 -1.19
C GLY A 19 2.31 10.16 -0.20
N LEU A 20 1.60 11.17 -0.67
CA LEU A 20 0.78 12.07 0.17
C LEU A 20 -0.38 11.33 0.83
N LEU A 21 -1.07 10.44 0.12
CA LEU A 21 -2.15 9.63 0.70
C LEU A 21 -1.63 8.77 1.86
N PHE A 22 -0.51 8.07 1.65
CA PHE A 22 0.14 7.28 2.70
C PHE A 22 0.64 8.16 3.85
N LEU A 23 1.07 9.39 3.59
CA LEU A 23 1.49 10.32 4.63
C LEU A 23 0.32 10.71 5.54
N ILE A 24 -0.85 11.01 4.95
CA ILE A 24 -2.08 11.35 5.70
C ILE A 24 -2.55 10.15 6.53
N LEU A 25 -2.51 8.93 5.97
CA LEU A 25 -2.86 7.71 6.70
C LEU A 25 -1.90 7.44 7.86
N ALA A 26 -0.60 7.59 7.63
CA ALA A 26 0.42 7.43 8.65
C ALA A 26 0.27 8.46 9.76
N GLU A 27 0.08 9.74 9.41
CA GLU A 27 -0.16 10.83 10.37
C GLU A 27 -1.39 10.53 11.21
N TYR A 28 -2.52 10.16 10.59
CA TYR A 28 -3.74 9.79 11.30
C TYR A 28 -3.52 8.66 12.31
N LYS A 29 -2.78 7.61 11.93
CA LYS A 29 -2.50 6.45 12.80
C LYS A 29 -1.51 6.77 13.91
N LEU A 30 -0.49 7.58 13.63
CA LEU A 30 0.56 7.94 14.60
C LEU A 30 0.06 8.99 15.59
N THR A 31 -0.65 10.02 15.13
CA THR A 31 -1.15 11.11 15.99
C THR A 31 -2.30 10.65 16.88
N SER A 32 -3.22 9.84 16.35
CA SER A 32 -4.36 9.39 17.13
C SER A 32 -3.93 8.51 18.30
N THR A 33 -2.82 7.76 18.18
CA THR A 33 -2.30 6.70 19.08
C THR A 33 -3.31 5.57 19.40
N LYS A 34 -4.61 5.86 19.38
CA LYS A 34 -5.78 4.98 19.50
C LYS A 34 -5.71 3.81 18.53
N PHE A 35 -5.18 4.01 17.32
CA PHE A 35 -4.99 2.93 16.35
C PHE A 35 -4.06 1.84 16.89
N ILE A 36 -2.95 2.24 17.52
CA ILE A 36 -1.94 1.31 18.05
C ILE A 36 -2.47 0.59 19.30
N TRP A 37 -3.15 1.29 20.21
CA TRP A 37 -3.58 0.70 21.49
C TRP A 37 -4.89 -0.10 21.43
N GLY A 38 -5.71 0.07 20.41
CA GLY A 38 -6.99 -0.62 20.31
C GLY A 38 -7.63 -0.66 18.93
N GLY A 39 -7.38 0.34 18.09
CA GLY A 39 -7.96 0.42 16.75
C GLY A 39 -7.58 -0.77 15.87
N MET A 40 -6.32 -1.22 15.91
CA MET A 40 -5.90 -2.41 15.17
C MET A 40 -6.69 -3.67 15.58
N ALA A 41 -6.95 -3.85 16.88
CA ALA A 41 -7.75 -4.98 17.36
C ALA A 41 -9.22 -4.85 16.95
N GLN A 42 -9.76 -3.62 16.95
CA GLN A 42 -11.11 -3.33 16.47
C GLN A 42 -11.25 -3.58 14.97
N ASP A 43 -10.29 -3.14 14.16
CA ASP A 43 -10.27 -3.35 12.70
C ASP A 43 -10.18 -4.83 12.36
N ILE A 44 -9.28 -5.58 13.01
CA ILE A 44 -9.20 -7.05 12.85
C ILE A 44 -10.53 -7.70 13.27
N GLY A 45 -11.14 -7.23 14.36
CA GLY A 45 -12.45 -7.68 14.80
C GLY A 45 -13.54 -7.42 13.75
N GLY A 46 -13.51 -6.27 13.10
CA GLY A 46 -14.35 -5.90 11.96
C GLY A 46 -14.14 -6.84 10.78
N PHE A 47 -12.88 -7.04 10.37
CA PHE A 47 -12.50 -7.94 9.27
C PHE A 47 -12.95 -9.39 9.51
N LEU A 48 -12.89 -9.87 10.74
CA LEU A 48 -13.38 -11.20 11.11
C LEU A 48 -14.91 -11.30 11.07
N LYS A 49 -15.63 -10.19 11.33
CA LYS A 49 -17.11 -10.12 11.31
C LYS A 49 -17.67 -9.91 9.90
N GLU A 50 -17.13 -8.95 9.16
CA GLU A 50 -17.61 -8.54 7.83
C GLU A 50 -17.24 -9.53 6.73
N GLY A 51 -16.10 -10.22 6.90
CA GLY A 51 -15.67 -11.25 5.98
C GLY A 51 -14.19 -11.12 5.63
N SER A 52 -13.42 -12.11 6.07
CA SER A 52 -12.02 -12.33 5.71
C SER A 52 -11.86 -13.67 4.99
N TYR A 53 -10.84 -13.77 4.14
CA TYR A 53 -10.55 -15.02 3.42
C TYR A 53 -10.13 -16.13 4.40
N ALA A 54 -10.61 -17.35 4.17
CA ALA A 54 -10.45 -18.49 5.09
C ALA A 54 -8.98 -18.80 5.45
N PHE A 55 -8.06 -18.60 4.52
CA PHE A 55 -6.62 -18.87 4.73
C PHE A 55 -5.92 -17.80 5.60
N ILE A 56 -6.42 -16.56 5.63
CA ILE A 56 -5.85 -15.46 6.44
C ILE A 56 -6.47 -15.39 7.83
N ARG A 57 -7.71 -15.88 8.02
CA ARG A 57 -8.38 -15.97 9.33
C ARG A 57 -7.51 -16.53 10.48
N PRO A 58 -6.82 -17.68 10.33
CA PRO A 58 -5.98 -18.20 11.42
C PRO A 58 -4.80 -17.28 11.75
N LEU A 59 -4.21 -16.63 10.74
CA LEU A 59 -3.12 -15.65 10.93
C LEU A 59 -3.62 -14.42 11.70
N LEU A 60 -4.76 -13.86 11.30
CA LEU A 60 -5.40 -12.72 11.99
C LEU A 60 -5.70 -13.06 13.45
N LYS A 61 -6.33 -14.21 13.71
CA LYS A 61 -6.80 -14.56 15.06
C LYS A 61 -5.71 -15.01 16.02
N ASN A 62 -4.73 -15.79 15.54
CA ASN A 62 -3.77 -16.45 16.42
C ASN A 62 -2.44 -15.69 16.53
N ILE A 63 -2.08 -14.87 15.54
CA ILE A 63 -0.78 -14.18 15.51
C ILE A 63 -0.99 -12.67 15.66
N ILE A 64 -1.84 -12.08 14.82
CA ILE A 64 -1.98 -10.63 14.75
C ILE A 64 -2.80 -10.08 15.92
N LEU A 65 -3.96 -10.67 16.23
CA LEU A 65 -4.85 -10.20 17.28
C LEU A 65 -4.22 -10.19 18.69
N PRO A 66 -3.46 -11.22 19.13
CA PRO A 66 -2.77 -11.19 20.42
C PRO A 66 -1.65 -10.14 20.49
N HIS A 67 -1.06 -9.79 19.35
CA HIS A 67 0.03 -8.81 19.23
C HIS A 67 -0.42 -7.55 18.46
N ALA A 68 -1.70 -7.18 18.59
CA ALA A 68 -2.31 -6.13 17.77
C ALA A 68 -1.60 -4.78 17.92
N VAL A 69 -1.07 -4.48 19.11
CA VAL A 69 -0.28 -3.26 19.36
C VAL A 69 1.01 -3.23 18.56
N PHE A 70 1.75 -4.35 18.56
CA PHE A 70 3.00 -4.48 17.81
C PHE A 70 2.74 -4.37 16.31
N PHE A 71 1.78 -5.13 15.78
CA PHE A 71 1.45 -5.08 14.37
C PHE A 71 0.84 -3.73 13.94
N GLY A 72 0.04 -3.09 14.80
CA GLY A 72 -0.49 -1.75 14.56
C GLY A 72 0.61 -0.70 14.46
N ALA A 73 1.63 -0.77 15.33
CA ALA A 73 2.81 0.09 15.24
C ALA A 73 3.64 -0.18 13.98
N VAL A 74 3.87 -1.45 13.64
CA VAL A 74 4.59 -1.83 12.41
C VAL A 74 3.87 -1.31 11.17
N VAL A 75 2.54 -1.42 11.11
CA VAL A 75 1.69 -0.88 10.03
C VAL A 75 1.84 0.63 9.94
N ALA A 76 1.68 1.36 11.05
CA ALA A 76 1.78 2.82 11.04
C ALA A 76 3.18 3.32 10.62
N ILE A 77 4.25 2.68 11.11
CA ILE A 77 5.63 3.01 10.74
C ILE A 77 5.89 2.67 9.26
N SER A 78 5.38 1.52 8.79
CA SER A 78 5.55 1.12 7.39
C SER A 78 4.87 2.10 6.44
N GLU A 79 3.66 2.56 6.76
CA GLU A 79 2.97 3.58 5.96
C GLU A 79 3.77 4.88 5.89
N LEU A 80 4.34 5.31 7.02
CA LEU A 80 5.20 6.49 7.05
C LEU A 80 6.45 6.31 6.20
N LEU A 81 7.14 5.17 6.32
CA LEU A 81 8.34 4.90 5.52
C LEU A 81 8.04 4.85 4.02
N ILE A 82 6.92 4.23 3.64
CA ILE A 82 6.46 4.21 2.24
C ILE A 82 6.17 5.64 1.76
N ALA A 83 5.44 6.44 2.54
CA ALA A 83 5.16 7.82 2.22
C ALA A 83 6.43 8.63 1.98
N LEU A 84 7.39 8.55 2.92
CA LEU A 84 8.66 9.27 2.82
C LEU A 84 9.49 8.83 1.61
N SER A 85 9.59 7.53 1.35
CA SER A 85 10.28 7.01 0.16
C SER A 85 9.60 7.44 -1.15
N LEU A 86 8.28 7.38 -1.21
CA LEU A 86 7.51 7.81 -2.37
C LEU A 86 7.57 9.32 -2.58
N LEU A 87 7.65 10.14 -1.55
CA LEU A 87 7.79 11.59 -1.69
C LEU A 87 9.22 11.99 -2.07
N ALA A 88 10.21 11.48 -1.32
CA ALA A 88 11.62 11.78 -1.56
C ALA A 88 12.14 11.20 -2.88
N GLY A 89 11.55 10.11 -3.37
CA GLY A 89 11.99 9.44 -4.61
C GLY A 89 13.19 8.53 -4.39
N VAL A 90 13.46 8.21 -3.12
CA VAL A 90 14.56 7.37 -2.68
C VAL A 90 13.99 6.02 -2.28
N LEU A 91 14.65 4.93 -2.71
CA LEU A 91 14.21 3.55 -2.43
C LEU A 91 12.78 3.22 -2.91
N VAL A 92 12.27 3.93 -3.93
CA VAL A 92 10.89 3.78 -4.44
C VAL A 92 10.53 2.33 -4.75
N ARG A 93 11.47 1.53 -5.27
CA ARG A 93 11.23 0.09 -5.54
C ARG A 93 10.99 -0.72 -4.28
N TRP A 94 11.82 -0.54 -3.25
CA TRP A 94 11.67 -1.24 -1.97
C TRP A 94 10.41 -0.80 -1.23
N ALA A 95 10.14 0.51 -1.23
CA ALA A 95 8.90 1.05 -0.69
C ALA A 95 7.67 0.53 -1.45
N SER A 96 7.76 0.37 -2.77
CA SER A 96 6.66 -0.17 -3.57
C SER A 96 6.44 -1.65 -3.33
N LEU A 97 7.51 -2.42 -3.09
CA LEU A 97 7.38 -3.82 -2.69
C LEU A 97 6.70 -3.94 -1.32
N GLY A 98 7.15 -3.17 -0.33
CA GLY A 98 6.53 -3.14 1.00
C GLY A 98 5.06 -2.69 0.96
N GLY A 99 4.77 -1.62 0.23
CA GLY A 99 3.40 -1.11 0.04
C GLY A 99 2.50 -2.11 -0.69
N LEU A 100 3.01 -2.79 -1.71
CA LEU A 100 2.28 -3.86 -2.38
C LEU A 100 1.96 -5.01 -1.43
N THR A 101 2.94 -5.51 -0.67
CA THR A 101 2.72 -6.59 0.31
C THR A 101 1.69 -6.18 1.36
N MET A 102 1.75 -4.94 1.85
CA MET A 102 0.82 -4.39 2.83
C MET A 102 -0.60 -4.31 2.30
N VAL A 103 -0.77 -3.73 1.11
CA VAL A 103 -2.08 -3.61 0.46
C VAL A 103 -2.68 -4.98 0.13
N LEU A 104 -1.85 -5.95 -0.27
CA LEU A 104 -2.29 -7.34 -0.47
C LEU A 104 -2.73 -7.99 0.85
N LEU A 105 -2.01 -7.74 1.94
CA LEU A 105 -2.40 -8.25 3.26
C LEU A 105 -3.75 -7.68 3.69
N PHE A 106 -3.98 -6.37 3.48
CA PHE A 106 -5.28 -5.76 3.72
C PHE A 106 -6.36 -6.34 2.81
N LEU A 107 -6.09 -6.48 1.51
CA LEU A 107 -6.99 -7.06 0.53
C LEU A 107 -7.50 -8.46 0.92
N PHE A 108 -6.63 -9.29 1.49
CA PHE A 108 -7.03 -10.63 1.93
C PHE A 108 -7.59 -10.67 3.35
N SER A 109 -7.28 -9.65 4.15
CA SER A 109 -7.80 -9.52 5.51
C SER A 109 -9.22 -8.97 5.51
N SER A 110 -9.55 -8.04 4.63
CA SER A 110 -10.86 -7.41 4.51
C SER A 110 -11.58 -7.81 3.23
N ASN A 111 -12.82 -7.33 3.05
CA ASN A 111 -13.49 -7.30 1.74
C ASN A 111 -13.82 -8.66 1.11
N TYR A 112 -14.08 -9.71 1.90
CA TYR A 112 -14.60 -10.97 1.39
C TYR A 112 -16.14 -10.92 1.33
N PRO A 113 -16.77 -10.76 0.15
CA PRO A 113 -18.22 -10.63 0.02
C PRO A 113 -19.00 -11.94 0.24
N GLY A 114 -18.34 -13.07 0.45
CA GLY A 114 -18.97 -14.37 0.72
C GLY A 114 -18.83 -15.41 -0.41
N PRO A 115 -19.12 -16.70 -0.13
CA PRO A 115 -18.85 -17.82 -1.05
C PRO A 115 -19.67 -17.80 -2.36
N ASN A 116 -20.85 -17.20 -2.34
CA ASN A 116 -21.81 -17.20 -3.45
C ASN A 116 -21.97 -15.82 -4.11
N SER A 117 -21.05 -14.89 -3.84
CA SER A 117 -21.14 -13.54 -4.37
C SER A 117 -20.68 -13.48 -5.83
N PRO A 118 -21.33 -12.67 -6.69
CA PRO A 118 -20.87 -12.43 -8.05
C PRO A 118 -19.44 -11.90 -8.09
N PHE A 119 -18.66 -12.29 -9.11
CA PHE A 119 -17.25 -11.87 -9.28
C PHE A 119 -17.05 -10.35 -9.18
N TRP A 120 -17.95 -9.55 -9.76
CA TRP A 120 -17.87 -8.08 -9.71
C TRP A 120 -17.96 -7.50 -8.29
N LEU A 121 -18.65 -8.16 -7.36
CA LEU A 121 -18.71 -7.73 -5.97
C LEU A 121 -17.39 -7.94 -5.23
N PHE A 122 -16.60 -8.94 -5.61
CA PHE A 122 -15.23 -9.09 -5.09
C PHE A 122 -14.36 -7.92 -5.54
N PHE A 123 -14.45 -7.53 -6.81
CA PHE A 123 -13.71 -6.40 -7.34
C PHE A 123 -14.15 -5.08 -6.70
N GLY A 124 -15.47 -4.88 -6.55
CA GLY A 124 -16.03 -3.69 -5.89
C GLY A 124 -15.64 -3.57 -4.42
N ALA A 125 -15.74 -4.65 -3.65
CA ALA A 125 -15.32 -4.65 -2.24
C ALA A 125 -13.82 -4.38 -2.09
N SER A 126 -13.02 -4.82 -3.06
CA SER A 126 -11.56 -4.73 -3.05
C SER A 126 -11.00 -3.53 -3.81
N LEU A 127 -11.85 -2.60 -4.25
CA LEU A 127 -11.48 -1.60 -5.25
C LEU A 127 -10.31 -0.74 -4.79
N GLU A 128 -10.37 -0.21 -3.57
CA GLU A 128 -9.34 0.66 -2.99
C GLU A 128 -7.96 -0.03 -2.96
N ASN A 129 -7.93 -1.25 -2.44
CA ASN A 129 -6.70 -2.03 -2.33
C ASN A 129 -6.17 -2.45 -3.72
N SER A 130 -7.04 -2.83 -4.65
CA SER A 130 -6.62 -3.22 -6.00
C SER A 130 -6.01 -2.06 -6.80
N VAL A 131 -6.59 -0.85 -6.69
CA VAL A 131 -6.07 0.35 -7.34
C VAL A 131 -4.69 0.71 -6.79
N LEU A 132 -4.53 0.71 -5.46
CA LEU A 132 -3.24 0.97 -4.83
C LEU A 132 -2.19 -0.08 -5.22
N ALA A 133 -2.56 -1.37 -5.25
CA ALA A 133 -1.67 -2.45 -5.69
C ALA A 133 -1.19 -2.23 -7.13
N LEU A 134 -2.08 -1.85 -8.05
CA LEU A 134 -1.71 -1.52 -9.43
C LEU A 134 -0.76 -0.33 -9.51
N CYS A 135 -0.95 0.72 -8.70
CA CYS A 135 -0.02 1.84 -8.64
C CYS A 135 1.37 1.40 -8.18
N PHE A 136 1.46 0.56 -7.14
CA PHE A 136 2.75 0.03 -6.67
C PHE A 136 3.42 -0.88 -7.71
N ILE A 137 2.66 -1.70 -8.43
CA ILE A 137 3.18 -2.50 -9.54
C ILE A 137 3.71 -1.59 -10.66
N ALA A 138 2.99 -0.51 -10.99
CA ALA A 138 3.47 0.46 -11.97
C ALA A 138 4.81 1.09 -11.54
N PHE A 139 4.97 1.43 -10.26
CA PHE A 139 6.25 1.95 -9.75
C PHE A 139 7.38 0.92 -9.76
N LEU A 140 7.08 -0.37 -9.57
CA LEU A 140 8.06 -1.46 -9.65
C LEU A 140 8.58 -1.69 -11.07
N ILE A 141 7.67 -1.70 -12.05
CA ILE A 141 7.98 -1.98 -13.45
C ILE A 141 8.58 -0.74 -14.15
N SER A 142 8.30 0.45 -13.63
CA SER A 142 8.78 1.69 -14.24
C SER A 142 10.31 1.71 -14.36
N PRO A 143 10.84 2.04 -15.56
CA PRO A 143 12.27 2.19 -15.74
C PRO A 143 12.79 3.34 -14.86
N PRO A 144 14.04 3.23 -14.35
CA PRO A 144 14.63 4.33 -13.61
C PRO A 144 14.67 5.57 -14.52
N PRO A 145 14.46 6.79 -13.96
CA PRO A 145 14.58 8.01 -14.75
C PRO A 145 15.93 7.97 -15.46
N GLN A 146 15.93 8.16 -16.78
CA GLN A 146 17.16 8.12 -17.58
C GLN A 146 18.18 9.04 -16.92
N ARG A 147 19.20 8.43 -16.30
CA ARG A 147 20.36 9.16 -15.81
C ARG A 147 20.93 9.81 -17.06
N TRP A 148 21.00 11.14 -17.06
CA TRP A 148 21.51 11.91 -18.18
C TRP A 148 22.95 11.43 -18.46
N ILE A 149 23.13 10.51 -19.40
CA ILE A 149 24.45 10.12 -19.88
C ILE A 149 24.79 11.18 -20.91
N PRO A 150 25.75 12.10 -20.63
CA PRO A 150 26.22 13.00 -21.67
C PRO A 150 26.78 12.12 -22.78
N ARG A 151 26.14 12.18 -23.96
CA ARG A 151 26.65 11.49 -25.15
C ARG A 151 28.06 12.00 -25.39
N ARG A 152 29.08 11.16 -25.16
CA ARG A 152 30.44 11.52 -25.56
C ARG A 152 30.41 11.72 -27.08
N PRO A 153 30.90 12.84 -27.60
CA PRO A 153 31.07 13.00 -29.04
C PRO A 153 32.00 11.88 -29.53
N LYS A 154 31.57 11.16 -30.57
CA LYS A 154 32.44 10.23 -31.28
C LYS A 154 33.55 11.06 -31.93
N GLN A 155 34.80 10.80 -31.55
CA GLN A 155 35.97 11.20 -32.34
C GLN A 155 36.08 10.31 -33.57
#